data_AF-A0A382WC52-F1
#
_entry.id   AF-A0A382WC52-F1
#
_cell.length_a   1.000
_cell.length_b   1.000
_cell.length_c   1.000
_cell.angle_alpha   90.00
_cell.angle_beta   90.00
_cell.angle_gamma   90.00
#
_symmetry.space_group_name_H-M   'P 1'
#
loop_
_entity.id
_entity.type
_entity.pdbx_description
1 polymer ?
#
loop_
_entity_poly.entity_id
_entity_poly.type
_entity_poly.pdbx_seq_one_letter_code
_entity_poly.pdbx_strand_id
1 'polypeptide(L)'
;MDLNAIKNRLSQLQTSNTRTSNLWKPQPGLQLVRIVPYKHNKDNPFIELYFHYDLGGKNYLSPVSFGRPDPIEEFAQKLKTS
;
A
#
# COMPACT_ATOMS: atom_id res chain seq x y z
N MET A 1 -11.86 36.28 20.60
CA MET A 1 -11.74 35.04 19.78
C MET A 1 -11.67 35.46 18.32
N ASP A 2 -10.56 35.17 17.65
CA ASP A 2 -10.31 35.62 16.27
C ASP A 2 -10.70 34.54 15.27
N LEU A 3 -11.83 34.75 14.59
CA LEU A 3 -12.38 33.83 13.58
C LEU A 3 -11.44 33.64 12.38
N ASN A 4 -10.58 34.61 12.10
CA ASN A 4 -9.62 34.50 11.00
C ASN A 4 -8.49 33.52 11.34
N ALA A 5 -8.03 33.52 12.60
CA ALA A 5 -7.04 32.55 13.07
C ALA A 5 -7.58 31.11 13.04
N ILE A 6 -8.87 30.93 13.34
CA ILE A 6 -9.54 29.61 13.27
C ILE A 6 -9.67 29.14 11.81
N LYS A 7 -10.07 30.03 10.88
CA LYS A 7 -10.12 29.71 9.44
C LYS A 7 -8.75 29.36 8.87
N ASN A 8 -7.72 30.10 9.26
CA ASN A 8 -6.34 29.84 8.82
C ASN A 8 -5.83 28.48 9.33
N ARG A 9 -6.09 28.14 10.60
CA ARG A 9 -5.80 26.80 11.13
C ARG A 9 -6.59 25.71 10.42
N LEU A 10 -7.87 25.93 10.13
CA LEU A 10 -8.69 24.95 9.43
C LEU A 10 -8.17 24.68 8.01
N SER A 11 -7.80 25.72 7.26
CA SER A 11 -7.19 25.59 5.93
C SER A 11 -5.85 24.83 5.97
N GLN A 12 -5.01 25.10 6.97
CA GLN A 12 -3.77 24.35 7.20
C GLN A 12 -4.02 22.86 7.53
N LEU A 13 -5.04 22.57 8.35
CA LEU A 13 -5.41 21.20 8.70
C LEU A 13 -6.01 20.44 7.51
N GLN A 14 -6.76 21.13 6.63
CA GLN A 14 -7.30 20.53 5.40
C GLN A 14 -6.23 20.26 4.34
N THR A 15 -5.17 21.10 4.28
CA THR A 15 -4.04 20.91 3.37
C THR A 15 -2.99 19.93 3.87
N SER A 16 -3.00 19.60 5.18
CA SER A 16 -2.15 18.57 5.79
C SER A 16 -2.58 17.11 5.47
N ASN A 17 -3.08 16.88 4.25
CA ASN A 17 -3.22 15.54 3.67
C ASN A 17 -2.20 15.35 2.53
N THR A 18 -1.04 15.98 2.67
CA THR A 18 0.19 15.70 1.93
C THR A 18 0.75 14.33 2.30
N ARG A 19 -0.02 13.26 2.04
CA ARG A 19 0.62 12.01 1.67
C ARG A 19 1.33 12.31 0.37
N THR A 20 2.63 12.62 0.44
CA THR A 20 3.51 12.49 -0.71
C THR A 20 3.39 11.03 -1.14
N SER A 21 2.50 10.81 -2.10
CA SER A 21 2.32 9.52 -2.71
C SER A 21 3.61 9.23 -3.45
N ASN A 22 4.52 8.49 -2.81
CA ASN A 22 5.72 7.94 -3.47
C ASN A 22 5.34 6.88 -4.53
N LEU A 23 4.05 6.76 -4.87
CA LEU A 23 3.55 5.92 -5.95
C LEU A 23 3.73 6.67 -7.27
N TRP A 24 4.68 6.19 -8.06
CA TRP A 24 4.81 6.57 -9.46
C TRP A 24 3.91 5.67 -10.30
N LYS A 25 3.13 6.26 -11.21
CA LYS A 25 2.36 5.54 -12.23
C LYS A 25 2.91 5.91 -13.61
N PRO A 26 3.20 4.94 -14.47
CA PRO A 26 3.69 5.23 -15.81
C PRO A 26 2.65 6.01 -16.61
N GLN A 27 3.13 6.92 -17.47
CA GLN A 27 2.29 7.57 -18.48
C GLN A 27 2.41 6.81 -19.80
N PRO A 28 1.42 6.90 -20.70
CA PRO A 28 1.53 6.29 -22.03
C PRO A 28 2.80 6.75 -22.74
N GLY A 29 3.55 5.80 -23.31
CA GLY A 29 4.82 6.04 -23.99
C GLY A 29 6.01 5.30 -23.35
N LEU A 30 7.19 5.48 -23.93
CA LEU A 30 8.41 4.86 -23.42
C LEU A 30 8.98 5.69 -22.27
N GLN A 31 9.28 5.01 -21.15
CA GLN A 31 9.82 5.63 -19.96
C GLN A 31 11.01 4.81 -19.46
N LEU A 32 12.12 5.50 -19.15
CA LEU A 32 13.30 4.88 -18.55
C LEU A 32 13.18 4.94 -17.02
N VAL A 33 13.18 3.79 -16.36
CA VAL A 33 13.08 3.67 -14.90
C VAL A 33 14.32 2.98 -14.35
N ARG A 34 14.86 3.48 -13.23
CA ARG A 34 15.97 2.86 -12.49
C ARG A 34 15.47 2.34 -11.16
N ILE A 35 15.60 1.03 -10.94
CA ILE A 35 15.37 0.40 -9.65
C ILE A 35 16.55 0.73 -8.72
N VAL A 36 16.25 1.14 -7.49
CA VAL A 36 17.25 1.51 -6.48
C VAL A 36 17.40 0.40 -5.44
N PRO A 37 18.58 0.26 -4.79
CA PRO A 37 18.75 -0.67 -3.68
C PRO A 37 17.78 -0.38 -2.54
N TYR A 38 17.21 -1.43 -1.95
CA TYR A 38 16.27 -1.27 -0.85
C TYR A 38 17.00 -1.10 0.48
N LYS A 39 16.53 -0.15 1.29
CA LYS A 39 17.19 0.22 2.55
C LYS A 39 17.19 -0.92 3.58
N HIS A 40 16.16 -1.77 3.58
CA HIS A 40 15.97 -2.80 4.60
C HIS A 40 16.42 -4.19 4.17
N ASN A 41 16.57 -4.44 2.86
CA ASN A 41 17.15 -5.66 2.32
C ASN A 41 18.08 -5.29 1.15
N LYS A 42 19.39 -5.48 1.33
CA LYS A 42 20.39 -5.15 0.29
C LYS A 42 20.44 -6.19 -0.83
N ASP A 43 20.01 -7.42 -0.54
CA ASP A 43 20.09 -8.55 -1.47
C ASP A 43 18.93 -8.55 -2.46
N ASN A 44 17.77 -8.03 -2.04
CA ASN A 44 16.59 -7.91 -2.89
C ASN A 44 15.97 -6.50 -2.78
N PRO A 45 15.94 -5.71 -3.88
CA PRO A 45 15.35 -4.37 -3.88
C PRO A 45 13.82 -4.38 -3.88
N PHE A 46 13.18 -5.54 -3.97
CA PHE A 46 11.73 -5.69 -4.05
C PHE A 46 11.13 -6.21 -2.74
N ILE A 47 9.83 -5.92 -2.56
CA ILE A 47 8.99 -6.48 -1.51
C ILE A 47 7.87 -7.25 -2.21
N GLU A 48 7.62 -8.48 -1.78
CA GLU A 48 6.51 -9.28 -2.26
C GLU A 48 5.30 -9.11 -1.35
N LEU A 49 4.13 -8.86 -1.96
CA LEU A 49 2.88 -8.65 -1.25
C LEU A 49 1.78 -9.49 -1.93
N TYR A 50 1.01 -10.20 -1.12
CA TYR A 50 -0.09 -11.06 -1.56
C TYR A 50 -1.43 -10.38 -1.25
N PHE A 51 -2.37 -10.44 -2.18
CA PHE A 51 -3.68 -9.81 -2.04
C PHE A 51 -4.81 -10.81 -2.28
N HIS A 52 -5.84 -10.72 -1.44
CA HIS A 52 -7.13 -11.37 -1.66
C HIS A 52 -8.06 -10.39 -2.35
N TYR A 53 -8.54 -10.75 -3.53
CA TYR A 53 -9.48 -9.95 -4.31
C TYR A 53 -10.91 -10.48 -4.14
N ASP A 54 -11.87 -9.56 -4.25
CA ASP A 54 -13.31 -9.88 -4.22
C ASP A 54 -13.81 -10.60 -2.95
N LEU A 55 -13.09 -10.44 -1.84
CA LEU A 55 -13.54 -10.99 -0.56
C LEU A 55 -14.62 -10.07 0.02
N GLY A 56 -15.89 -10.42 -0.20
CA GLY A 56 -17.01 -9.56 0.20
C GLY A 56 -16.99 -8.19 -0.49
N GLY A 57 -16.55 -8.15 -1.76
CA GLY A 57 -16.45 -6.93 -2.56
C GLY A 57 -15.29 -5.99 -2.18
N LYS A 58 -14.34 -6.47 -1.37
CA LYS A 58 -13.16 -5.70 -0.93
C LYS A 58 -11.87 -6.44 -1.23
N ASN A 59 -10.79 -5.67 -1.35
CA ASN A 59 -9.45 -6.19 -1.54
C ASN A 59 -8.68 -6.11 -0.22
N TYR A 60 -8.08 -7.22 0.20
CA TYR A 60 -7.35 -7.32 1.46
C TYR A 60 -5.89 -7.70 1.21
N LEU A 61 -4.98 -7.06 1.94
CA LEU A 61 -3.58 -7.46 1.98
C LEU A 61 -3.45 -8.69 2.88
N SER A 62 -2.89 -9.78 2.35
CA SER A 62 -2.70 -11.03 3.08
C SER A 62 -1.59 -10.88 4.14
N PRO A 63 -1.83 -11.37 5.38
CA PRO A 63 -0.80 -11.49 6.42
C PRO A 63 0.42 -12.32 6.01
N VAL A 64 0.28 -13.23 5.02
CA VAL A 64 1.37 -14.09 4.54
C VAL A 64 2.52 -13.25 3.97
N SER A 65 2.21 -12.05 3.43
CA SER A 65 3.19 -11.07 2.95
C SER A 65 4.23 -10.67 4.02
N PHE A 66 3.91 -10.88 5.30
CA PHE A 66 4.76 -10.57 6.44
C PHE A 66 5.12 -11.82 7.26
N GLY A 67 4.95 -13.02 6.69
CA GLY A 67 5.23 -14.30 7.36
C GLY A 67 4.28 -14.61 8.52
N ARG A 68 3.07 -14.06 8.51
CA ARG A 68 2.06 -14.28 9.55
C ARG A 68 1.00 -15.27 9.06
N PRO A 69 0.37 -16.05 9.96
CA PRO A 69 -0.69 -16.97 9.58
C PRO A 69 -1.88 -16.22 8.97
N ASP A 70 -2.40 -16.76 7.87
CA ASP A 70 -3.53 -16.21 7.12
C ASP A 70 -4.65 -17.27 6.98
N PRO A 71 -5.77 -17.12 7.70
CA PRO A 71 -6.87 -18.10 7.68
C PRO A 71 -7.48 -18.33 6.29
N ILE A 72 -7.49 -17.33 5.42
CA ILE A 72 -8.06 -17.44 4.07
C ILE A 72 -7.17 -18.33 3.21
N GLU A 73 -5.86 -18.14 3.34
CA GLU A 73 -4.83 -18.92 2.65
C GLU A 73 -4.85 -20.38 3.14
N GLU A 74 -4.89 -20.60 4.45
CA GLU A 74 -5.00 -21.94 5.04
C GLU A 74 -6.27 -22.67 4.60
N PHE A 75 -7.41 -21.95 4.54
CA PHE A 75 -8.67 -22.51 4.05
C PHE A 75 -8.57 -22.90 2.57
N ALA A 76 -8.00 -22.03 1.74
CA ALA A 76 -7.80 -22.30 0.32
C ALA A 76 -6.87 -23.49 0.08
N GLN A 77 -5.82 -23.66 0.89
CA GLN A 77 -4.94 -24.84 0.82
C GLN A 77 -5.70 -26.13 1.11
N LYS A 78 -6.54 -26.16 2.16
CA LYS A 78 -7.36 -27.33 2.51
C LYS A 78 -8.35 -27.70 1.40
N LEU A 79 -8.93 -26.70 0.73
CA LEU A 79 -9.81 -26.93 -0.41
C LEU A 79 -9.06 -27.53 -1.60
N LYS A 80 -7.79 -27.17 -1.84
CA LYS A 80 -6.99 -27.75 -2.93
C LYS A 80 -6.65 -29.22 -2.72
N THR A 81 -6.54 -29.65 -1.47
CA THR A 81 -6.20 -31.03 -1.11
C THR A 81 -7.41 -31.97 -1.03
N SER A 82 -8.63 -31.41 -1.11
CA SER A 82 -9.89 -32.18 -1.09
C SER A 82 -10.33 -32.52 -2.51
#